data_AF-A0A091UZF7-F1
#
_entry.id   AF-A0A091UZF7-F1
#
_cell.length_a   1.000
_cell.length_b   1.000
_cell.length_c   1.000
_cell.angle_alpha   90.00
_cell.angle_beta   90.00
_cell.angle_gamma   90.00
#
_symmetry.space_group_name_H-M   'P 1'
#
loop_
_entity.id
_entity.type
_entity.pdbx_description
1 polymer ?
#
loop_
_entity_poly.entity_id
_entity_poly.type
_entity_poly.pdbx_seq_one_letter_code
_entity_poly.pdbx_strand_id
1 'polypeptide(L)'
;MKTHLYLLLLAAGISAAPQMSSMAELLTLLQQMYESMTKDIQNLRIETPDNIHDVNCINTIFEGTEQLKTNPAMKKFSVFFQKFERLKQSLTPSLAKEGRCDTERRNATIFIEKLMTFIRKASKNAR
;
A
#
# COMPACT_ATOMS: atom_id res chain seq x y z
N MET A 1 -62.11 -21.09 17.99
CA MET A 1 -60.66 -20.95 18.27
C MET A 1 -60.01 -20.23 17.10
N LYS A 2 -59.47 -19.02 17.31
CA LYS A 2 -58.64 -18.31 16.33
C LYS A 2 -57.40 -17.82 17.07
N THR A 3 -56.26 -18.45 16.80
CA THR A 3 -54.96 -18.04 17.31
C THR A 3 -54.31 -17.11 16.29
N HIS A 4 -54.03 -15.88 16.69
CA HIS A 4 -53.32 -14.90 15.87
C HIS A 4 -51.84 -15.25 15.84
N LEU A 5 -51.33 -15.60 14.66
CA LEU A 5 -49.92 -15.86 14.43
C LEU A 5 -49.20 -14.51 14.23
N TYR A 6 -48.47 -14.04 15.24
CA TYR A 6 -47.58 -12.89 15.10
C TYR A 6 -46.19 -13.37 14.69
N LEU A 7 -45.82 -13.10 13.43
CA LEU A 7 -44.47 -13.28 12.90
C LEU A 7 -43.66 -12.02 13.24
N LEU A 8 -42.79 -12.10 14.24
CA LEU A 8 -41.77 -11.08 14.52
C LEU A 8 -40.59 -11.30 13.58
N LEU A 9 -40.50 -10.49 12.52
CA LEU A 9 -39.33 -10.41 11.65
C LEU A 9 -38.28 -9.52 12.32
N LEU A 10 -37.30 -10.14 12.98
CA LEU A 10 -36.07 -9.48 13.42
C LEU A 10 -35.18 -9.23 12.20
N ALA A 11 -35.31 -8.07 11.57
CA ALA A 11 -34.30 -7.58 10.64
C ALA A 11 -33.07 -7.13 11.44
N ALA A 12 -32.14 -8.05 11.70
CA ALA A 12 -30.80 -7.67 12.08
C ALA A 12 -30.15 -6.99 10.86
N GLY A 13 -30.15 -5.65 10.86
CA GLY A 13 -29.43 -4.87 9.87
C GLY A 13 -27.95 -5.23 9.95
N ILE A 14 -27.49 -6.04 9.00
CA ILE A 14 -26.07 -6.32 8.80
C ILE A 14 -25.48 -5.01 8.27
N SER A 15 -25.04 -4.14 9.17
CA SER A 15 -24.17 -3.03 8.82
C SER A 15 -22.85 -3.65 8.37
N ALA A 16 -22.78 -4.06 7.11
CA ALA A 16 -21.53 -4.38 6.46
C ALA A 16 -20.73 -3.08 6.46
N ALA A 17 -19.71 -3.00 7.33
CA ALA A 17 -18.76 -1.90 7.28
C ALA A 17 -18.32 -1.72 5.82
N PRO A 18 -18.28 -0.48 5.29
CA PRO A 18 -17.94 -0.26 3.90
C PRO A 18 -16.63 -0.98 3.58
N GLN A 19 -16.66 -1.91 2.64
CA GLN A 19 -15.47 -2.65 2.25
C GLN A 19 -14.47 -1.63 1.70
N MET A 20 -13.38 -1.38 2.44
CA MET A 20 -12.35 -0.45 1.99
C MET A 20 -11.79 -0.91 0.64
N SER A 21 -11.53 0.02 -0.25
CA SER A 21 -10.84 -0.31 -1.50
C SER A 21 -9.46 -0.87 -1.19
N SER A 22 -8.95 -1.77 -2.05
CA SER A 22 -7.62 -2.37 -1.89
C SER A 22 -6.51 -1.32 -1.74
N MET A 23 -6.66 -0.13 -2.35
CA MET A 23 -5.69 0.95 -2.25
C MET A 23 -5.77 1.71 -0.93
N ALA A 24 -6.97 1.93 -0.40
CA ALA A 24 -7.16 2.57 0.91
C ALA A 24 -6.59 1.69 2.02
N GLU A 25 -6.82 0.38 1.96
CA GLU A 25 -6.23 -0.57 2.90
C GLU A 25 -4.70 -0.60 2.81
N LEU A 26 -4.14 -0.56 1.60
CA LEU A 26 -2.69 -0.49 1.39
C LEU A 26 -2.07 0.77 2.00
N LEU A 27 -2.74 1.92 1.86
CA LEU A 27 -2.32 3.18 2.49
C LEU A 27 -2.39 3.12 4.01
N THR A 28 -3.44 2.53 4.59
CA THR A 28 -3.57 2.35 6.04
C THR A 28 -2.44 1.49 6.60
N LEU A 29 -2.12 0.37 5.94
CA LEU A 29 -1.03 -0.49 6.36
C LEU A 29 0.33 0.20 6.25
N LEU A 30 0.54 1.00 5.21
CA LEU A 30 1.77 1.79 5.05
C LEU A 30 1.89 2.90 6.11
N GLN A 31 0.77 3.52 6.49
CA GLN A 31 0.72 4.50 7.57
C GLN A 31 1.10 3.86 8.92
N GLN A 32 0.55 2.68 9.22
CA GLN A 32 0.92 1.91 10.42
C GLN A 32 2.42 1.54 10.43
N MET A 33 2.97 1.24 9.25
CA MET A 33 4.39 1.00 9.08
C MET A 33 5.21 2.24 9.43
N TYR A 34 4.85 3.39 8.86
CA TYR A 34 5.49 4.68 9.13
C TYR A 34 5.50 5.02 10.62
N GLU A 35 4.35 4.90 11.29
CA GLU A 35 4.19 5.27 12.71
C GLU A 35 4.93 4.36 13.68
N SER A 36 5.16 3.10 13.31
CA SER A 36 5.80 2.11 14.18
C SER A 36 7.23 1.74 13.75
N MET A 37 7.86 2.59 12.94
CA MET A 37 9.26 2.47 12.58
C MET A 37 10.18 2.74 13.77
N THR A 38 11.10 1.82 13.98
CA THR A 38 12.21 1.96 14.91
C THR A 38 13.39 2.68 14.26
N LYS A 39 14.32 3.22 15.06
CA LYS A 39 15.47 4.00 14.53
C LYS A 39 16.37 3.22 13.57
N ASP A 40 16.54 1.92 13.78
CA ASP A 40 17.29 1.03 12.89
C ASP A 40 16.67 0.94 11.50
N ILE A 41 15.33 0.90 11.43
CA ILE A 41 14.60 0.94 10.17
C ILE A 41 14.74 2.31 9.52
N GLN A 42 14.53 3.39 10.29
CA GLN A 42 14.61 4.76 9.76
C GLN A 42 15.97 5.02 9.10
N ASN A 43 17.05 4.43 9.63
CA ASN A 43 18.41 4.58 9.10
C ASN A 43 18.72 3.75 7.84
N LEU A 44 17.84 2.84 7.43
CA LEU A 44 18.01 2.11 6.17
C LEU A 44 18.11 3.08 5.00
N ARG A 45 19.11 2.87 4.13
CA ARG A 45 19.32 3.67 2.93
C ARG A 45 18.71 2.96 1.74
N ILE A 46 17.65 3.55 1.19
CA ILE A 46 16.85 2.99 0.11
C ILE A 46 17.02 3.87 -1.11
N GLU A 47 17.23 3.22 -2.26
CA GLU A 47 17.24 3.91 -3.55
C GLU A 47 15.86 4.52 -3.82
N THR A 48 15.79 5.85 -3.87
CA THR A 48 14.52 6.57 -3.86
C THR A 48 14.45 7.50 -5.06
N PRO A 49 13.40 7.43 -5.90
CA PRO A 49 13.23 8.35 -7.01
C PRO A 49 13.22 9.82 -6.56
N ASP A 50 13.94 10.67 -7.28
CA ASP A 50 13.87 12.10 -7.05
C ASP A 50 12.45 12.62 -7.35
N ASN A 51 11.88 12.18 -8.47
CA ASN A 51 10.48 12.38 -8.80
C ASN A 51 9.68 11.07 -8.70
N ILE A 52 8.87 10.95 -7.65
CA ILE A 52 8.04 9.76 -7.38
C ILE A 52 6.88 9.58 -8.39
N HIS A 53 6.64 10.58 -9.23
CA HIS A 53 5.59 10.59 -10.23
C HIS A 53 6.09 10.31 -11.64
N ASP A 54 7.40 10.16 -11.81
CA ASP A 54 8.00 9.76 -13.07
C ASP A 54 7.62 8.31 -13.39
N VAL A 55 7.06 8.12 -14.58
CA VAL A 55 6.63 6.80 -15.07
C VAL A 55 7.82 5.86 -15.30
N ASN A 56 9.02 6.41 -15.48
CA ASN A 56 10.25 5.63 -15.64
C ASN A 56 10.79 5.08 -14.31
N CYS A 57 10.29 5.56 -13.18
CA CYS A 57 10.80 5.21 -11.85
C CYS A 57 10.02 4.10 -11.14
N ILE A 58 9.04 3.49 -11.82
CA ILE A 58 8.14 2.54 -11.17
C ILE A 58 8.90 1.28 -10.69
N ASN A 59 9.83 0.71 -11.47
CA ASN A 59 10.64 -0.41 -10.97
C ASN A 59 11.51 -0.01 -9.79
N THR A 60 12.11 1.18 -9.79
CA THR A 60 12.88 1.66 -8.63
C THR A 60 12.03 1.71 -7.36
N ILE A 61 10.75 2.11 -7.45
CA ILE A 61 9.83 2.10 -6.30
C ILE A 61 9.62 0.67 -5.80
N PHE A 62 9.44 -0.29 -6.72
CA PHE A 62 9.26 -1.69 -6.36
C PHE A 62 10.52 -2.28 -5.74
N GLU A 63 11.69 -2.01 -6.31
CA GLU A 63 12.99 -2.43 -5.77
C GLU A 63 13.26 -1.83 -4.39
N GLY A 64 12.97 -0.55 -4.18
CA GLY A 64 13.10 0.09 -2.87
C GLY A 64 12.16 -0.53 -1.82
N THR A 65 10.97 -0.96 -2.24
CA THR A 65 10.02 -1.66 -1.35
C THR A 65 10.53 -3.06 -1.00
N GLU A 66 11.19 -3.75 -1.94
CA GLU A 66 11.85 -5.02 -1.69
C GLU A 66 13.04 -4.86 -0.72
N GLN A 67 13.84 -3.80 -0.86
CA GLN A 67 14.90 -3.47 0.10
C GLN A 67 14.34 -3.28 1.51
N LEU A 68 13.23 -2.56 1.66
CA LEU A 68 12.54 -2.38 2.94
C LEU A 68 12.13 -3.73 3.54
N LYS A 69 11.56 -4.63 2.74
CA LYS A 69 11.10 -5.98 3.15
C LYS A 69 12.22 -6.86 3.73
N THR A 70 13.48 -6.64 3.35
CA THR A 70 14.61 -7.45 3.82
C THR A 70 14.88 -7.29 5.33
N ASN A 71 14.48 -6.18 5.94
CA ASN A 71 14.68 -5.96 7.37
C ASN A 71 13.77 -6.89 8.21
N PRO A 72 14.29 -7.65 9.20
CA PRO A 72 13.48 -8.55 10.02
C PRO A 72 12.29 -7.88 10.74
N ALA A 73 12.44 -6.62 11.16
CA ALA A 73 11.37 -5.86 11.82
C ALA A 73 10.20 -5.55 10.88
N MET A 74 10.41 -5.65 9.56
CA MET A 74 9.37 -5.46 8.55
C MET A 74 8.46 -6.68 8.37
N LYS A 75 8.84 -7.85 8.89
CA LYS A 75 8.01 -9.08 8.80
C LYS A 75 6.61 -8.90 9.37
N LYS A 76 6.42 -8.06 10.38
CA LYS A 76 5.11 -7.75 10.99
C LYS A 76 4.14 -7.07 10.01
N PHE A 77 4.65 -6.51 8.91
CA PHE A 77 3.85 -5.90 7.83
C PHE A 77 3.75 -6.79 6.59
N SER A 78 3.89 -8.11 6.73
CA SER A 78 3.78 -9.05 5.61
C SER A 78 2.50 -8.86 4.77
N VAL A 79 1.38 -8.50 5.41
CA VAL A 79 0.11 -8.19 4.75
C VAL A 79 0.23 -7.01 3.79
N PHE A 80 0.97 -5.95 4.17
CA PHE A 80 1.26 -4.83 3.27
C PHE A 80 2.02 -5.33 2.04
N PHE A 81 3.12 -6.06 2.22
CA PHE A 81 3.96 -6.52 1.12
C PHE A 81 3.20 -7.47 0.17
N GLN A 82 2.35 -8.35 0.71
CA GLN A 82 1.50 -9.23 -0.12
C GLN A 82 0.51 -8.46 -0.98
N LYS A 83 -0.12 -7.40 -0.43
CA LYS A 83 -1.06 -6.56 -1.20
C LYS A 83 -0.31 -5.66 -2.18
N PHE A 84 0.85 -5.16 -1.80
CA PHE A 84 1.70 -4.36 -2.65
C PHE A 84 2.20 -5.14 -3.88
N GLU A 85 2.51 -6.44 -3.73
CA GLU A 85 2.87 -7.30 -4.85
C GLU A 85 1.74 -7.42 -5.89
N ARG A 86 0.47 -7.44 -5.45
CA ARG A 86 -0.68 -7.42 -6.37
C ARG A 86 -0.77 -6.09 -7.13
N LEU A 87 -0.47 -4.97 -6.46
CA LEU A 87 -0.37 -3.67 -7.12
C LEU A 87 0.75 -3.68 -8.17
N LYS A 88 1.94 -4.19 -7.82
CA LYS A 88 3.05 -4.35 -8.76
C LYS A 88 2.67 -5.16 -9.98
N GLN A 89 2.03 -6.32 -9.80
CA GLN A 89 1.56 -7.16 -10.90
C GLN A 89 0.55 -6.44 -11.79
N SER A 90 -0.36 -5.64 -11.23
CA SER A 90 -1.33 -4.87 -12.01
C SER A 90 -0.70 -3.75 -12.84
N LEU A 91 0.44 -3.22 -12.40
CA LEU A 91 1.17 -2.15 -13.09
C LEU A 91 2.25 -2.67 -14.04
N THR A 92 2.70 -3.92 -13.89
CA THR A 92 3.76 -4.51 -14.72
C THR A 92 3.46 -4.46 -16.23
N PRO A 93 2.23 -4.73 -16.71
CA PRO A 93 1.91 -4.66 -18.14
C PRO A 93 2.08 -3.26 -18.78
N SER A 94 2.08 -2.19 -18.00
CA SER A 94 2.23 -0.82 -18.50
C SER A 94 3.67 -0.30 -18.50
N LEU A 95 4.65 -1.09 -18.03
CA LEU A 95 6.07 -0.71 -17.92
C LEU A 95 6.85 -0.80 -19.23
N ALA A 96 6.17 -0.76 -20.39
CA ALA A 96 6.69 -1.28 -21.66
C ALA A 96 7.99 -0.64 -22.17
N LYS A 97 8.46 0.51 -21.65
CA LYS A 97 9.81 1.04 -21.86
C LYS A 97 10.22 1.92 -20.67
N GLU A 98 11.13 1.45 -19.84
CA GLU A 98 11.73 2.30 -18.81
C GLU A 98 12.77 3.22 -19.43
N GLY A 99 12.55 4.53 -19.29
CA GLY A 99 13.60 5.52 -19.44
C GLY A 99 14.54 5.54 -18.24
N ARG A 100 15.49 6.47 -18.25
CA ARG A 100 16.35 6.73 -17.09
C ARG A 100 15.49 7.25 -15.93
N CYS A 101 15.57 6.59 -14.77
CA CYS A 101 15.06 7.11 -13.51
C CYS A 101 16.21 7.73 -12.71
N ASP A 102 16.08 9.01 -12.37
CA ASP A 102 17.03 9.68 -11.48
C ASP A 102 16.64 9.42 -10.01
N THR A 103 17.65 9.04 -9.22
CA THR A 103 17.48 8.45 -7.88
C THR A 103 18.50 9.00 -6.89
N GLU A 104 18.12 9.01 -5.61
CA GLU A 104 19.00 9.33 -4.49
C GLU A 104 18.85 8.30 -3.37
N ARG A 105 19.96 7.97 -2.70
CA ARG A 105 20.03 7.16 -1.48
C ARG A 105 19.44 7.89 -0.27
N ARG A 106 18.13 7.76 -0.06
CA ARG A 106 17.40 8.40 1.06
C ARG A 106 17.15 7.42 2.20
N ASN A 107 16.77 7.96 3.35
CA ASN A 107 16.40 7.15 4.51
C ASN A 107 15.02 6.50 4.31
N ALA A 108 14.70 5.45 5.07
CA ALA A 108 13.44 4.71 4.89
C ALA A 108 12.21 5.57 5.17
N THR A 109 12.30 6.54 6.07
CA THR A 109 11.22 7.48 6.36
C THR A 109 10.80 8.24 5.11
N ILE A 110 11.76 8.87 4.43
CA ILE A 110 11.50 9.64 3.20
C ILE A 110 11.00 8.71 2.08
N PHE A 111 11.57 7.51 1.98
CA PHE A 111 11.11 6.52 1.00
C PHE A 111 9.63 6.16 1.22
N ILE A 112 9.22 5.89 2.47
CA ILE A 112 7.83 5.53 2.81
C ILE A 112 6.86 6.69 2.56
N GLU A 113 7.23 7.93 2.87
CA GLU A 113 6.41 9.12 2.55
C GLU A 113 6.15 9.26 1.04
N LYS A 114 7.21 9.03 0.24
CA LYS A 114 7.10 9.00 -1.22
C LYS A 114 6.23 7.82 -1.68
N LEU A 115 6.39 6.64 -1.09
CA LEU A 115 5.59 5.47 -1.41
C LEU A 115 4.09 5.69 -1.13
N MET A 116 3.73 6.37 -0.03
CA MET A 116 2.34 6.78 0.22
C MET A 116 1.83 7.67 -0.91
N THR A 117 2.65 8.61 -1.37
CA THR A 117 2.31 9.55 -2.45
C THR A 117 2.12 8.82 -3.78
N PHE A 118 2.95 7.83 -4.08
CA PHE A 118 2.79 6.94 -5.23
C PHE A 118 1.46 6.19 -5.19
N ILE A 119 1.15 5.52 -4.07
CA ILE A 119 -0.09 4.73 -3.92
C ILE A 119 -1.33 5.64 -4.00
N ARG A 120 -1.29 6.84 -3.39
CA ARG A 120 -2.38 7.82 -3.51
C ARG A 120 -2.63 8.22 -4.97
N LYS A 121 -1.58 8.41 -5.77
CA LYS A 121 -1.73 8.72 -7.21
C LYS A 121 -2.29 7.52 -7.98
N ALA A 122 -1.77 6.32 -7.74
CA ALA A 122 -2.27 5.09 -8.36
C ALA A 122 -3.77 4.87 -8.05
N SER A 123 -4.20 5.17 -6.81
CA SER A 123 -5.60 5.08 -6.42
C SER A 123 -6.53 6.05 -7.13
N LYS A 124 -6.05 7.23 -7.54
CA LYS A 124 -6.87 8.23 -8.26
C LYS A 124 -7.12 7.83 -9.71
N ASN A 125 -6.14 7.18 -10.33
CA ASN A 125 -6.20 6.77 -11.73
C ASN A 125 -6.94 5.45 -11.95
N ALA A 126 -7.34 4.76 -10.87
CA ALA A 126 -8.11 3.52 -10.92
C ALA A 126 -9.63 3.74 -10.91
N ARG A 127 -10.11 4.99 -11.00
CA ARG A 127 -11.52 5.37 -11.09
C ARG A 127 -11.93 5.67 -12.52
#